data_AF-A0A0M3I0B4-F1
#
_entry.id   AF-A0A0M3I0B4-F1
#
_cell.length_a   1.000
_cell.length_b   1.000
_cell.length_c   1.000
_cell.angle_alpha   90.00
_cell.angle_beta   90.00
_cell.angle_gamma   90.00
#
_symmetry.space_group_name_H-M   'P 1'
#
loop_
_entity.id
_entity.type
_entity.pdbx_description
1 polymer ?
#
loop_
_entity_poly.entity_id
_entity_poly.type
_entity_poly.pdbx_seq_one_letter_code
_entity_poly.pdbx_strand_id
1 'polypeptide(L)'
;MATDTLTRSSICLKGSAQLVQEFFHFGVNNILYQRGIYPADSFRREKKYGLTLLVTSDEKLQQYLKPLLQQVHENSTRQKDEKKIRQEMADVIKQITASVAFLPLLEQRCSFDVLIYAGKDTDTPADWTESGACNIENGQHVQLRSFSTAVHTVHTKVSYKPDV
;
A
#
# COMPACT_ATOMS: atom_id res chain seq x y z
N MET A 1 -1.24 37.09 27.61
CA MET A 1 -2.28 36.06 27.42
C MET A 1 -1.86 35.22 26.22
N ALA A 2 -1.29 34.04 26.46
CA ALA A 2 -0.90 33.12 25.40
C ALA A 2 -2.09 32.21 25.09
N THR A 3 -2.61 32.30 23.87
CA THR A 3 -3.67 31.43 23.35
C THR A 3 -3.08 30.05 23.07
N ASP A 4 -3.41 29.11 23.93
CA ASP A 4 -3.06 27.70 23.83
C ASP A 4 -3.68 27.11 22.56
N THR A 5 -2.84 26.86 21.56
CA THR A 5 -3.27 26.29 20.28
C THR A 5 -3.33 24.78 20.47
N LEU A 6 -4.53 24.23 20.69
CA LEU A 6 -4.78 22.79 20.78
C LEU A 6 -4.38 22.08 19.47
N THR A 7 -3.10 21.72 19.35
CA THR A 7 -2.60 20.78 18.33
C THR A 7 -3.19 19.41 18.59
N ARG A 8 -4.33 19.11 17.95
CA ARG A 8 -4.96 17.77 17.96
C ARG A 8 -3.98 16.75 17.36
N SER A 9 -3.18 16.11 18.21
CA SER A 9 -2.14 15.14 17.86
C SER A 9 -2.54 13.72 18.30
N SER A 10 -3.83 13.40 18.14
CA SER A 10 -4.40 12.07 18.41
C SER A 10 -4.97 11.47 17.13
N ILE A 11 -4.48 10.31 16.72
CA ILE A 11 -5.03 9.57 15.58
C ILE A 11 -6.09 8.62 16.13
N CYS A 12 -7.33 8.84 15.72
CA CYS A 12 -8.39 7.86 15.92
C CYS A 12 -8.23 6.73 14.91
N LEU A 13 -8.85 5.58 15.18
CA LEU A 13 -8.95 4.47 14.22
C LEU A 13 -9.23 4.96 12.80
N LYS A 14 -10.30 5.74 12.62
CA LYS A 14 -10.75 6.15 11.28
C LYS A 14 -9.64 6.89 10.55
N GLY A 15 -8.90 7.75 11.26
CA GLY A 15 -7.73 8.43 10.71
C GLY A 15 -6.59 7.46 10.40
N SER A 16 -6.32 6.48 11.26
CA SER A 16 -5.33 5.44 10.98
C SER A 16 -5.69 4.59 9.77
N ALA A 17 -6.94 4.13 9.68
CA ALA A 17 -7.44 3.34 8.57
C ALA A 17 -7.31 4.13 7.27
N GLN A 18 -7.70 5.40 7.26
CA GLN A 18 -7.52 6.30 6.12
C GLN A 18 -6.05 6.44 5.70
N LEU A 19 -5.12 6.57 6.64
CA LEU A 19 -3.68 6.64 6.32
C LEU A 19 -3.15 5.32 5.73
N VAL A 20 -3.59 4.18 6.24
CA VAL A 20 -3.22 2.86 5.72
C VAL A 20 -3.85 2.61 4.34
N GLN A 21 -5.10 3.01 4.13
CA GLN A 21 -5.77 2.96 2.82
C GLN A 21 -5.06 3.87 1.80
N GLU A 22 -4.67 5.09 2.22
CA GLU A 22 -3.88 6.01 1.40
C GLU A 22 -2.52 5.39 1.05
N PHE A 23 -1.86 4.72 2.00
CA PHE A 23 -0.63 3.97 1.74
C PHE A 23 -0.82 2.89 0.66
N PHE A 24 -1.81 2.01 0.80
CA PHE A 24 -2.06 0.94 -0.17
C PHE A 24 -2.42 1.49 -1.54
N HIS A 25 -3.20 2.57 -1.61
CA HIS A 25 -3.52 3.23 -2.86
C HIS A 25 -2.26 3.61 -3.63
N PHE A 26 -1.34 4.34 -2.99
CA PHE A 26 -0.10 4.76 -3.66
C PHE A 26 0.89 3.60 -3.85
N GLY A 27 0.97 2.66 -2.92
CA GLY A 27 1.86 1.51 -2.99
C GLY A 27 1.52 0.59 -4.16
N VAL A 28 0.25 0.22 -4.32
CA VAL A 28 -0.20 -0.63 -5.43
C VAL A 28 -0.01 0.08 -6.77
N ASN A 29 -0.41 1.35 -6.89
CA ASN A 29 -0.18 2.11 -8.12
C ASN A 29 1.32 2.21 -8.48
N ASN A 30 2.18 2.40 -7.47
CA ASN A 30 3.63 2.45 -7.67
C ASN A 30 4.16 1.11 -8.22
N ILE A 31 3.71 -0.03 -7.67
CA ILE A 31 4.11 -1.36 -8.17
C ILE A 31 3.63 -1.57 -9.61
N LEU A 32 2.35 -1.30 -9.90
CA LEU A 32 1.78 -1.49 -11.24
C LEU A 32 2.53 -0.69 -12.31
N TYR A 33 2.94 0.54 -11.98
CA TYR A 33 3.76 1.38 -12.84
C TYR A 33 5.19 0.86 -12.96
N GLN A 34 5.90 0.68 -11.84
CA GLN A 34 7.33 0.34 -11.84
C GLN A 34 7.61 -1.05 -12.42
N ARG A 35 6.63 -1.94 -12.40
CA ARG A 35 6.73 -3.29 -12.97
C ARG A 35 6.14 -3.39 -14.38
N GLY A 36 5.65 -2.29 -14.95
CA GLY A 36 5.14 -2.25 -16.32
C GLY A 36 3.89 -3.10 -16.54
N ILE A 37 3.09 -3.34 -15.50
CA ILE A 37 1.84 -4.11 -15.61
C ILE A 37 0.80 -3.35 -16.44
N TYR A 38 0.79 -2.02 -16.29
CA TYR A 38 0.01 -1.12 -17.12
C TYR A 38 0.91 -0.14 -17.88
N PRO A 39 0.48 0.33 -19.06
CA PRO A 39 1.21 1.33 -19.84
C PRO A 39 1.53 2.61 -19.07
N ALA A 40 2.70 3.20 -19.29
CA ALA A 40 3.12 4.39 -18.54
C ALA A 40 2.22 5.62 -18.77
N ASP A 41 1.57 5.73 -19.92
CA ASP A 41 0.64 6.78 -20.29
C ASP A 41 -0.74 6.64 -19.63
N SER A 42 -1.05 5.48 -19.05
CA SER A 42 -2.25 5.28 -18.21
C SER A 42 -2.06 5.75 -16.77
N PHE A 43 -0.96 6.47 -16.46
CA PHE A 43 -0.68 7.01 -15.14
C PHE A 43 -0.49 8.53 -15.19
N ARG A 44 -1.01 9.20 -14.15
CA ARG A 44 -0.81 10.63 -13.92
C ARG A 44 0.03 10.86 -12.68
N ARG A 45 0.72 12.01 -12.65
CA ARG A 45 1.52 12.44 -11.51
C ARG A 45 0.63 13.07 -10.44
N GLU A 46 0.84 12.68 -9.19
CA GLU A 46 0.18 13.26 -8.02
C GLU A 46 1.22 13.58 -6.94
N LYS A 47 1.13 14.77 -6.34
CA LYS A 47 2.07 15.18 -5.28
C LYS A 47 1.54 14.78 -3.91
N LYS A 48 2.23 13.86 -3.23
CA LYS A 48 1.88 13.41 -1.88
C LYS A 48 3.13 13.09 -1.06
N TYR A 49 3.08 13.43 0.23
CA TYR A 49 4.20 13.24 1.17
C TYR A 49 5.52 13.89 0.73
N GLY A 50 5.45 14.99 -0.03
CA GLY A 50 6.63 15.61 -0.63
C GLY A 50 7.24 14.82 -1.79
N LEU A 51 6.58 13.76 -2.25
CA LEU A 51 6.97 12.95 -3.40
C LEU A 51 6.03 13.21 -4.58
N THR A 52 6.57 13.03 -5.79
CA THR A 52 5.74 12.89 -6.99
C THR A 52 5.46 11.39 -7.18
N LEU A 53 4.24 10.98 -6.91
CA LEU A 53 3.77 9.61 -7.07
C LEU A 53 2.96 9.48 -8.36
N LEU A 54 2.75 8.24 -8.79
CA LEU A 54 1.98 7.93 -9.98
C LEU A 54 0.72 7.19 -9.58
N VAL A 55 -0.39 7.60 -10.18
CA VAL A 55 -1.72 7.03 -9.94
C VAL A 55 -2.36 6.75 -11.28
N THR A 56 -2.99 5.59 -11.43
CA THR A 56 -3.67 5.22 -12.66
C THR A 56 -4.80 6.20 -12.99
N SER A 57 -4.92 6.54 -14.28
CA SER A 57 -6.08 7.22 -14.86
C SER A 57 -7.08 6.27 -15.51
N ASP A 58 -6.79 4.96 -15.54
CA ASP A 58 -7.71 3.95 -16.04
C ASP A 58 -8.89 3.78 -15.07
N GLU A 59 -10.10 4.10 -15.54
CA GLU A 59 -11.31 4.06 -14.72
C GLU A 59 -11.67 2.66 -14.22
N LYS A 60 -11.41 1.62 -15.03
CA LYS A 60 -11.70 0.23 -14.64
C LYS A 60 -10.76 -0.22 -13.54
N LEU A 61 -9.48 0.12 -13.64
CA LEU A 61 -8.50 -0.15 -12.60
C LEU A 61 -8.82 0.65 -11.33
N GLN A 62 -9.22 1.92 -11.44
CA GLN A 62 -9.68 2.69 -10.28
C GLN A 62 -10.89 2.05 -9.59
N GLN A 63 -11.87 1.60 -10.37
CA GLN A 63 -13.05 0.90 -9.85
C GLN A 63 -12.67 -0.43 -9.18
N TYR A 64 -11.74 -1.18 -9.77
CA TYR A 64 -11.22 -2.44 -9.22
C TYR A 64 -10.49 -2.23 -7.88
N LEU A 65 -9.65 -1.20 -7.77
CA LEU A 65 -8.88 -0.94 -6.55
C LEU A 65 -9.72 -0.33 -5.41
N LYS A 66 -10.77 0.42 -5.73
CA LYS A 66 -11.60 1.14 -4.74
C LYS A 66 -12.16 0.25 -3.60
N PRO A 67 -12.81 -0.90 -3.86
CA PRO A 67 -13.36 -1.74 -2.80
C PRO A 67 -12.26 -2.37 -1.92
N LEU A 68 -11.10 -2.70 -2.50
CA LEU A 68 -9.94 -3.23 -1.76
C LEU A 68 -9.48 -2.25 -0.67
N LEU A 69 -9.66 -0.96 -0.92
CA LEU A 69 -9.23 0.12 -0.05
C LEU A 69 -10.29 0.51 0.99
N GLN A 70 -11.44 -0.15 1.09
CA GLN A 70 -12.52 0.24 2.03
C GLN A 70 -12.64 -0.65 3.28
N GLN A 71 -11.85 -1.72 3.42
CA GLN A 71 -12.09 -2.77 4.43
C GLN A 71 -11.33 -2.66 5.76
N VAL A 72 -11.27 -1.49 6.41
CA VAL A 72 -10.56 -1.38 7.72
C VAL A 72 -11.50 -0.84 8.79
N HIS A 73 -11.95 -1.69 9.72
CA HIS A 73 -12.89 -1.35 10.80
C HIS A 73 -12.49 -1.97 12.16
N GLU A 74 -11.81 -1.25 13.07
CA GLU A 74 -11.56 -1.68 14.47
C GLU A 74 -11.36 -0.54 15.50
N ASN A 75 -12.14 -0.44 16.57
CA ASN A 75 -12.04 0.72 17.50
C ASN A 75 -10.75 0.75 18.36
N SER A 76 -9.86 1.72 18.13
CA SER A 76 -8.74 2.04 19.04
C SER A 76 -8.27 3.50 18.92
N THR A 77 -7.68 4.05 19.99
CA THR A 77 -7.14 5.42 20.03
C THR A 77 -5.71 5.39 20.58
N ARG A 78 -4.73 5.80 19.76
CA ARG A 78 -3.30 5.89 20.14
C ARG A 78 -2.66 7.12 19.49
N GLN A 79 -1.58 7.63 20.08
CA GLN A 79 -0.98 8.91 19.68
C GLN A 79 0.35 8.70 18.94
N LYS A 80 0.49 9.37 17.79
CA LYS A 80 1.73 9.57 17.05
C LYS A 80 1.54 10.75 16.09
N ASP A 81 2.60 11.53 15.88
CA ASP A 81 2.59 12.66 14.95
C ASP A 81 2.33 12.19 13.50
N GLU A 82 1.30 12.76 12.87
CA GLU A 82 0.92 12.50 11.49
C GLU A 82 2.05 12.81 10.51
N LYS A 83 2.83 13.88 10.73
CA LYS A 83 3.97 14.22 9.88
C LYS A 83 5.01 13.11 9.88
N LYS A 84 5.27 12.52 11.06
CA LYS A 84 6.19 11.39 11.21
C LYS A 84 5.66 10.15 10.50
N ILE A 85 4.36 9.86 10.61
CA ILE A 85 3.74 8.71 9.92
C ILE A 85 3.84 8.87 8.40
N ARG A 86 3.50 10.06 7.89
CA ARG A 86 3.60 10.39 6.46
C ARG A 86 5.04 10.27 5.94
N GLN A 87 6.02 10.65 6.75
CA GLN A 87 7.44 10.47 6.42
C GLN A 87 7.82 8.99 6.35
N GLU A 88 7.43 8.19 7.34
CA GLU A 88 7.69 6.74 7.34
C GLU A 88 7.04 6.05 6.14
N MET A 89 5.78 6.39 5.81
CA MET A 89 5.09 5.90 4.62
C MET A 89 5.84 6.26 3.32
N ALA A 90 6.30 7.51 3.20
CA ALA A 90 7.09 7.96 2.06
C ALA A 90 8.39 7.16 1.92
N ASP A 91 9.06 6.84 3.02
CA ASP A 91 10.31 6.07 3.01
C ASP A 91 10.07 4.61 2.61
N VAL A 92 8.94 4.01 3.00
CA VAL A 92 8.54 2.68 2.49
C VAL A 92 8.25 2.73 0.98
N ILE A 93 7.53 3.74 0.48
CA ILE A 93 7.25 3.89 -0.96
C ILE A 93 8.55 4.04 -1.76
N LYS A 94 9.51 4.83 -1.28
CA LYS A 94 10.84 4.94 -1.90
C LYS A 94 11.54 3.59 -1.95
N GLN A 95 11.46 2.80 -0.88
CA GLN A 95 12.05 1.47 -0.86
C GLN A 95 11.37 0.50 -1.81
N ILE A 96 10.04 0.57 -2.00
CA ILE A 96 9.34 -0.20 -3.03
C ILE A 96 9.89 0.15 -4.42
N THR A 97 10.00 1.44 -4.74
CA THR A 97 10.58 1.89 -6.02
C THR A 97 12.04 1.44 -6.16
N ALA A 98 12.86 1.60 -5.12
CA ALA A 98 14.26 1.18 -5.13
C ALA A 98 14.40 -0.35 -5.28
N SER A 99 13.43 -1.12 -4.80
CA SER A 99 13.49 -2.58 -4.84
C SER A 99 13.55 -3.13 -6.26
N VAL A 100 12.88 -2.45 -7.18
CA VAL A 100 12.82 -2.80 -8.62
C VAL A 100 14.20 -2.94 -9.24
N ALA A 101 15.22 -2.22 -8.76
CA ALA A 101 16.57 -2.24 -9.31
C ALA A 101 17.31 -3.58 -9.11
N PHE A 102 16.86 -4.42 -8.18
CA PHE A 102 17.45 -5.75 -7.93
C PHE A 102 16.46 -6.90 -8.16
N LEU A 103 15.22 -6.60 -8.59
CA LEU A 103 14.27 -7.63 -8.97
C LEU A 103 14.50 -8.04 -10.43
N PRO A 104 14.33 -9.33 -10.77
CA PRO A 104 14.35 -9.82 -12.15
C PRO A 104 13.50 -8.99 -13.09
N LEU A 105 13.94 -8.83 -14.34
CA LEU A 105 13.18 -8.11 -15.35
C LEU A 105 11.97 -8.94 -15.80
N LEU A 106 10.80 -8.29 -15.90
CA LEU A 106 9.62 -8.92 -16.47
C LEU A 106 9.62 -8.65 -17.98
N GLU A 107 10.09 -9.62 -18.76
CA GLU A 107 10.18 -9.50 -20.22
C GLU A 107 8.84 -9.81 -20.94
N GLN A 108 7.90 -10.43 -20.24
CA GLN A 108 6.61 -10.84 -20.76
C GLN A 108 5.48 -9.97 -20.20
N ARG A 109 4.34 -9.97 -20.89
CA ARG A 109 3.12 -9.35 -20.35
C ARG A 109 2.69 -10.12 -19.10
N CYS A 110 2.67 -9.44 -17.97
CA CYS A 110 2.21 -9.99 -16.71
C CYS A 110 0.81 -9.47 -16.38
N SER A 111 -0.01 -10.32 -15.77
CA SER A 111 -1.18 -9.90 -15.01
C SER A 111 -0.79 -9.68 -13.54
N PHE A 112 -1.70 -9.14 -12.76
CA PHE A 112 -1.55 -9.02 -11.32
C PHE A 112 -2.83 -9.50 -10.64
N ASP A 113 -2.66 -10.07 -9.45
CA ASP A 113 -3.73 -10.46 -8.55
C ASP A 113 -3.50 -9.79 -7.19
N VAL A 114 -4.59 -9.36 -6.54
CA VAL A 114 -4.53 -8.83 -5.17
C VAL A 114 -5.23 -9.81 -4.24
N LEU A 115 -4.49 -10.35 -3.28
CA LEU A 115 -5.00 -11.26 -2.26
C LEU A 115 -5.03 -10.57 -0.91
N ILE A 116 -6.19 -10.60 -0.24
CA ILE A 116 -6.34 -10.14 1.13
C ILE A 116 -6.56 -11.35 2.03
N TYR A 117 -5.70 -11.49 3.04
CA TYR A 117 -5.83 -12.51 4.06
C TYR A 117 -6.55 -11.91 5.26
N ALA A 118 -7.78 -12.39 5.50
CA ALA A 118 -8.61 -11.99 6.62
C ALA A 118 -8.78 -13.13 7.63
N GLY A 119 -9.34 -12.83 8.81
CA GLY A 119 -9.69 -13.86 9.79
C GLY A 119 -10.79 -14.76 9.23
N LYS A 120 -10.82 -16.03 9.66
CA LYS A 120 -11.78 -17.04 9.15
C LYS A 120 -13.25 -16.63 9.28
N ASP A 121 -13.56 -15.79 10.27
CA ASP A 121 -14.92 -15.33 10.56
C ASP A 121 -15.23 -13.96 9.94
N THR A 122 -14.43 -13.50 8.98
CA THR A 122 -14.64 -12.20 8.31
C THR A 122 -15.65 -12.36 7.19
N ASP A 123 -16.68 -11.51 7.18
CA ASP A 123 -17.66 -11.48 6.11
C ASP A 123 -16.99 -11.15 4.77
N THR A 124 -17.05 -12.11 3.84
CA THR A 124 -16.58 -11.94 2.47
C THR A 124 -17.60 -11.12 1.69
N PRO A 125 -17.24 -9.96 1.11
CA PRO A 125 -18.19 -9.19 0.29
C PRO A 125 -18.60 -9.97 -0.95
N ALA A 126 -19.75 -9.64 -1.53
CA ALA A 126 -20.35 -10.40 -2.64
C ALA A 126 -19.43 -10.55 -3.87
N ASP A 127 -18.60 -9.54 -4.16
CA ASP A 127 -17.71 -9.52 -5.32
C ASP A 127 -16.34 -10.18 -5.05
N TRP A 128 -16.15 -10.79 -3.88
CA TRP A 128 -14.92 -11.46 -3.48
C TRP A 128 -15.06 -12.98 -3.57
N THR A 129 -13.96 -13.65 -3.85
CA THR A 129 -13.92 -15.11 -3.93
C THR A 129 -12.76 -15.62 -3.09
N GLU A 130 -12.98 -16.73 -2.39
CA GLU A 130 -11.89 -17.41 -1.69
C GLU A 130 -10.87 -17.91 -2.71
N SER A 131 -9.58 -17.73 -2.40
CA SER A 131 -8.48 -18.16 -3.24
C SER A 131 -7.45 -18.94 -2.42
N GLY A 132 -6.74 -19.85 -3.08
CA GLY A 132 -5.60 -20.54 -2.49
C GLY A 132 -4.44 -19.57 -2.24
N ALA A 133 -3.47 -20.00 -1.42
CA ALA A 133 -2.25 -19.22 -1.21
C ALA A 133 -1.42 -19.18 -2.50
N CYS A 134 -1.19 -17.98 -3.04
CA CYS A 134 -0.30 -17.78 -4.19
C CYS A 134 1.16 -17.67 -3.72
N ASN A 135 1.71 -18.80 -3.26
CA ASN A 135 3.07 -18.85 -2.75
C ASN A 135 4.10 -18.96 -3.90
N ILE A 136 5.21 -18.24 -3.78
CA ILE A 136 6.34 -18.35 -4.69
C ILE A 136 7.29 -19.43 -4.16
N GLU A 137 7.33 -20.59 -4.82
CA GLU A 137 8.26 -21.66 -4.48
C GLU A 137 9.72 -21.24 -4.74
N ASN A 138 10.60 -21.55 -3.80
CA ASN A 138 12.03 -21.19 -3.84
C ASN A 138 12.30 -19.69 -4.08
N GLY A 139 11.36 -18.84 -3.67
CA GLY A 139 11.51 -17.40 -3.78
C GLY A 139 12.57 -16.85 -2.84
N GLN A 140 13.32 -15.85 -3.32
CA GLN A 140 14.09 -14.97 -2.45
C GLN A 140 13.19 -13.89 -1.87
N HIS A 141 13.61 -13.34 -0.73
CA HIS A 141 12.80 -12.40 0.03
C HIS A 141 13.61 -11.18 0.43
N VAL A 142 13.01 -10.00 0.27
CA VAL A 142 13.56 -8.75 0.80
C VAL A 142 12.54 -8.10 1.71
N GLN A 143 12.93 -7.95 2.97
CA GLN A 143 12.16 -7.22 3.96
C GLN A 143 12.42 -5.72 3.80
N LEU A 144 11.36 -4.96 3.56
CA LEU A 144 11.40 -3.50 3.52
C LEU A 144 11.05 -2.94 4.90
N ARG A 145 11.24 -1.64 5.07
CA ARG A 145 10.84 -0.92 6.28
C ARG A 145 9.34 -1.08 6.52
N SER A 146 8.98 -1.04 7.79
CA SER A 146 7.59 -0.90 8.23
C SER A 146 7.31 0.53 8.65
N PHE A 147 6.04 0.91 8.64
CA PHE A 147 5.57 2.12 9.31
C PHE A 147 4.46 1.78 10.29
N SER A 148 4.19 2.69 11.23
CA SER A 148 3.10 2.50 12.19
C SER A 148 2.34 3.80 12.42
N THR A 149 1.03 3.72 12.50
CA THR A 149 0.14 4.83 12.90
C THR A 149 -0.07 4.87 14.43
N ALA A 150 0.70 4.07 15.18
CA ALA A 150 0.47 3.67 16.57
C ALA A 150 -0.74 2.74 16.79
N VAL A 151 -1.74 2.78 15.91
CA VAL A 151 -2.90 1.86 15.90
C VAL A 151 -2.59 0.64 15.05
N HIS A 152 -2.22 0.85 13.79
CA HIS A 152 -1.83 -0.20 12.85
C HIS A 152 -0.32 -0.15 12.60
N THR A 153 0.27 -1.32 12.38
CA THR A 153 1.65 -1.43 11.90
C THR A 153 1.62 -2.18 10.58
N VAL A 154 2.21 -1.59 9.55
CA VAL A 154 2.25 -2.17 8.21
C VAL A 154 3.69 -2.61 7.95
N HIS A 155 3.87 -3.92 7.80
CA HIS A 155 5.12 -4.50 7.35
C HIS A 155 5.07 -4.71 5.83
N THR A 156 6.19 -4.50 5.15
CA THR A 156 6.27 -4.68 3.70
C THR A 156 7.41 -5.62 3.36
N LYS A 157 7.10 -6.64 2.56
CA LYS A 157 8.05 -7.66 2.11
C LYS A 157 7.79 -7.91 0.63
N VAL A 158 8.86 -8.01 -0.16
CA VAL A 158 8.78 -8.51 -1.54
C VAL A 158 9.39 -9.90 -1.59
N SER A 159 8.72 -10.80 -2.31
CA SER A 159 9.22 -12.14 -2.62
C SER A 159 9.30 -12.26 -4.13
N TYR A 160 10.40 -12.81 -4.64
CA TYR A 160 10.60 -12.97 -6.09
C TYR A 160 11.33 -14.26 -6.38
N LYS A 161 11.07 -14.85 -7.55
CA LYS A 161 11.83 -15.98 -8.06
C LYS A 161 13.09 -15.43 -8.75
N PRO A 162 14.31 -15.81 -8.35
CA PRO A 162 15.52 -15.37 -9.04
C PRO A 162 15.58 -15.93 -10.46
N ASP A 163 16.25 -15.21 -11.36
CA ASP A 163 16.62 -15.74 -12.67
C ASP A 163 17.59 -16.92 -12.43
N VAL A 164 17.16 -18.13 -12.80
CA VAL A 164 17.98 -19.35 -12.69
C VAL A 164 18.96 -19.40 -13.86
#